data_AF-A0A8D8AX44-F1
#
_entry.id   AF-A0A8D8AX44-F1
#
_cell.length_a   1.000
_cell.length_b   1.000
_cell.length_c   1.000
_cell.angle_alpha   90.00
_cell.angle_beta   90.00
_cell.angle_gamma   90.00
#
_symmetry.space_group_name_H-M   'P 1'
#
loop_
_entity.id
_entity.type
_entity.pdbx_description
1 polymer ?
#
loop_
_entity_poly.entity_id
_entity_poly.type
_entity_poly.pdbx_seq_one_letter_code
_entity_poly.pdbx_strand_id
1 'polypeptide(L)'
;MRLKATSLLSSVLEKLPTDFLSEQQLDFLVTFYCDRMKDHHTIIPTILDGLLALANMNHIPKGAACKLLSSLFLSIPCQSQAKGDRSKYMNIIKIFSETHEEELKSMGPDFVYGVIGAIDGERDPRNLIFLFNFIPTFLARYSLFHMVEEMFEVFACYFPIDFHPNQNDPEPITRDMLAVKLEDCLCGTKEFAEHCIVLLLEKLDSTLNIAKLDSLRLLI
;
A
#
# COMPACT_ATOMS: atom_id res chain seq x y z
N MET A 1 27.66 8.11 -10.31
CA MET A 1 27.21 8.25 -11.71
C MET A 1 25.82 7.64 -11.92
N ARG A 2 25.57 6.38 -11.52
CA ARG A 2 24.27 5.69 -11.67
C ARG A 2 23.07 6.41 -11.03
N LEU A 3 23.21 6.89 -9.79
CA LEU A 3 22.15 7.67 -9.11
C LEU A 3 21.71 8.89 -9.93
N LYS A 4 22.67 9.71 -10.37
CA LYS A 4 22.38 10.93 -11.15
C LYS A 4 21.68 10.62 -12.48
N ALA A 5 22.13 9.58 -13.20
CA ALA A 5 21.51 9.17 -14.47
C ALA A 5 20.08 8.66 -14.27
N THR A 6 19.87 7.82 -13.26
CA THR A 6 18.54 7.27 -12.94
C THR A 6 17.60 8.37 -12.41
N SER A 7 18.15 9.35 -11.69
CA SER A 7 17.39 10.51 -11.19
C SER A 7 16.95 11.40 -12.33
N LEU A 8 17.85 11.71 -13.26
CA LEU A 8 17.48 12.45 -14.46
C LEU A 8 16.40 11.71 -15.26
N LEU A 9 16.55 10.40 -15.48
CA LEU A 9 15.57 9.60 -16.20
C LEU A 9 14.19 9.63 -15.51
N SER A 10 14.14 9.37 -14.20
CA SER A 10 12.89 9.35 -13.45
C SER A 10 12.18 10.71 -13.46
N SER A 11 12.94 11.81 -13.27
CA SER A 11 12.40 13.16 -13.37
C SER A 11 11.96 13.57 -14.77
N VAL A 12 12.53 12.97 -15.82
CA VAL A 12 12.05 13.16 -17.20
C VAL A 12 10.73 12.41 -17.38
N LEU A 13 10.66 11.13 -16.99
CA LEU A 13 9.44 10.33 -17.10
C LEU A 13 8.25 10.95 -16.38
N GLU A 14 8.47 11.50 -15.18
CA GLU A 14 7.45 12.20 -14.41
C GLU A 14 6.84 13.41 -15.14
N LYS A 15 7.61 14.05 -16.03
CA LYS A 15 7.20 15.27 -16.75
C LYS A 15 6.67 15.00 -18.16
N LEU A 16 6.79 13.77 -18.65
CA LEU A 16 6.27 13.42 -19.96
C LEU A 16 4.74 13.28 -19.92
N PRO A 17 4.04 13.61 -21.03
CA PRO A 17 2.67 13.17 -21.21
C PRO A 17 2.57 11.65 -21.08
N THR A 18 1.50 11.15 -20.45
CA THR A 18 1.37 9.72 -20.12
C THR A 18 1.16 8.82 -21.34
N ASP A 19 0.87 9.40 -22.51
CA ASP A 19 0.72 8.76 -23.82
C ASP A 19 1.93 8.99 -24.75
N PHE A 20 2.98 9.68 -24.28
CA PHE A 20 4.10 10.06 -25.14
C PHE A 20 4.99 8.88 -25.57
N LEU A 21 5.16 7.89 -24.71
CA LEU A 21 6.03 6.75 -24.95
C LEU A 21 5.27 5.58 -25.55
N SER A 22 5.88 4.90 -26.52
CA SER A 22 5.32 3.68 -27.09
C SER A 22 5.46 2.50 -26.14
N GLU A 23 4.64 1.47 -26.36
CA GLU A 23 4.71 0.20 -25.61
C GLU A 23 6.12 -0.41 -25.65
N GLN A 24 6.78 -0.41 -26.82
CA GLN A 24 8.14 -0.94 -26.94
C GLN A 24 9.16 -0.16 -26.09
N GLN A 25 9.04 1.18 -26.03
CA GLN A 25 9.91 2.00 -25.19
C GLN A 25 9.65 1.74 -23.71
N LEU A 26 8.38 1.58 -23.33
CA LEU A 26 7.99 1.27 -21.97
C LEU A 26 8.46 -0.13 -21.55
N ASP A 27 8.47 -1.12 -22.42
CA ASP A 27 9.01 -2.46 -22.11
C ASP A 27 10.51 -2.43 -21.76
N PHE A 28 11.29 -1.63 -22.50
CA PHE A 28 12.70 -1.39 -22.17
C PHE A 28 12.85 -0.71 -20.81
N LEU A 29 12.02 0.29 -20.49
CA LEU A 29 12.05 0.98 -19.20
C LEU A 29 11.63 0.06 -18.05
N VAL A 30 10.58 -0.75 -18.23
CA VAL A 30 10.14 -1.75 -17.26
C VAL A 30 11.28 -2.69 -16.91
N THR A 31 11.96 -3.24 -17.92
CA THR A 31 13.11 -4.13 -17.73
C THR A 31 14.26 -3.40 -17.03
N PHE A 32 14.56 -2.17 -17.45
CA PHE A 32 15.58 -1.34 -16.82
C PHE A 32 15.30 -1.12 -15.32
N TYR A 33 14.09 -0.69 -14.95
CA TYR A 33 13.74 -0.42 -13.55
C TYR A 33 13.71 -1.69 -12.70
N CYS A 34 13.23 -2.83 -13.22
CA CYS A 34 13.33 -4.12 -12.52
C CYS A 34 14.78 -4.46 -12.15
N ASP A 35 15.73 -4.22 -13.06
CA ASP A 35 17.15 -4.46 -12.78
C ASP A 35 17.75 -3.43 -11.83
N ARG A 36 17.26 -2.19 -11.84
CA ARG A 36 17.72 -1.15 -10.91
C ARG A 36 17.22 -1.38 -9.48
N MET A 37 16.07 -2.00 -9.25
CA MET A 37 15.58 -2.31 -7.90
C MET A 37 16.56 -3.17 -7.08
N LYS A 38 17.43 -3.92 -7.75
CA LYS A 38 18.45 -4.80 -7.15
C LYS A 38 19.75 -4.05 -6.78
N ASP A 39 19.86 -2.77 -7.14
CA ASP A 39 21.03 -1.96 -6.84
C ASP A 39 21.04 -1.50 -5.36
N HIS A 40 22.11 -0.82 -4.95
CA HIS A 40 22.32 -0.33 -3.59
C HIS A 40 21.20 0.61 -3.11
N HIS A 41 20.85 0.53 -1.82
CA HIS A 41 19.70 1.24 -1.21
C HIS A 41 19.64 2.76 -1.49
N THR A 42 20.77 3.42 -1.71
CA THR A 42 20.85 4.85 -2.03
C THR A 42 20.18 5.26 -3.34
N ILE A 43 19.88 4.32 -4.25
CA ILE A 43 19.18 4.57 -5.51
C ILE A 43 17.67 4.35 -5.42
N ILE A 44 17.19 3.70 -4.35
CA ILE A 44 15.79 3.29 -4.21
C ILE A 44 14.78 4.46 -4.27
N PRO A 45 15.01 5.62 -3.63
CA PRO A 45 14.04 6.72 -3.71
C PRO A 45 13.78 7.15 -5.16
N THR A 46 14.84 7.23 -5.95
CA THR A 46 14.77 7.55 -7.37
C THR A 46 14.11 6.45 -8.21
N ILE A 47 14.33 5.19 -7.86
CA ILE A 47 13.66 4.07 -8.54
C ILE A 47 12.15 4.16 -8.31
N LEU A 48 11.72 4.45 -7.08
CA LEU A 48 10.30 4.60 -6.76
C LEU A 48 9.67 5.78 -7.51
N ASP A 49 10.40 6.89 -7.72
CA ASP A 49 9.93 8.00 -8.56
C ASP A 49 9.66 7.52 -10.01
N GLY A 50 10.60 6.77 -10.59
CA GLY A 50 10.45 6.25 -11.93
C GLY A 50 9.37 5.18 -12.08
N LEU A 51 9.20 4.32 -11.07
CA LEU A 51 8.12 3.34 -11.03
C LEU A 51 6.75 4.01 -10.94
N LEU A 52 6.63 5.06 -10.13
CA LEU A 52 5.40 5.83 -10.04
C LEU A 52 5.09 6.50 -11.37
N ALA A 53 6.09 7.05 -12.07
CA ALA A 53 5.90 7.58 -13.41
C ALA A 53 5.43 6.50 -14.40
N LEU A 54 6.05 5.32 -14.38
CA LEU A 54 5.66 4.18 -15.23
C LEU A 54 4.24 3.68 -14.93
N ALA A 55 3.83 3.63 -13.66
CA ALA A 55 2.49 3.22 -13.27
C ALA A 55 1.38 4.11 -13.84
N ASN A 56 1.71 5.38 -14.14
CA ASN A 56 0.78 6.34 -14.73
C ASN A 56 0.80 6.38 -16.27
N MET A 57 1.64 5.60 -16.95
CA MET A 57 1.73 5.60 -18.42
C MET A 57 0.60 4.80 -19.06
N ASN A 58 -0.02 5.36 -20.11
CA ASN A 58 -1.20 4.79 -20.77
C ASN A 58 -0.88 3.55 -21.64
N HIS A 59 0.36 3.42 -22.09
CA HIS A 59 0.81 2.37 -23.01
C HIS A 59 1.69 1.32 -22.34
N ILE A 60 1.54 1.13 -21.02
CA ILE A 60 2.28 0.10 -20.28
C ILE A 60 2.00 -1.28 -20.94
N PRO A 61 3.05 -2.07 -21.24
CA PRO A 61 2.87 -3.39 -21.86
C PRO A 61 2.11 -4.35 -20.95
N LYS A 62 1.34 -5.25 -21.56
CA LYS A 62 0.67 -6.35 -20.84
C LYS A 62 1.68 -7.17 -20.03
N GLY A 63 1.39 -7.44 -18.77
CA GLY A 63 2.25 -8.18 -17.85
C GLY A 63 3.32 -7.34 -17.16
N ALA A 64 3.51 -6.07 -17.56
CA ALA A 64 4.51 -5.21 -16.93
C ALA A 64 4.13 -4.87 -15.48
N ALA A 65 2.85 -4.65 -15.18
CA ALA A 65 2.38 -4.42 -13.81
C ALA A 65 2.78 -5.59 -12.88
N CYS A 66 2.52 -6.82 -13.31
CA CYS A 66 2.90 -8.03 -12.56
C CYS A 66 4.41 -8.12 -12.36
N LYS A 67 5.19 -7.86 -13.43
CA LYS A 67 6.66 -7.93 -13.41
C LYS A 67 7.26 -6.88 -12.47
N LEU A 68 6.77 -5.64 -12.54
CA LEU A 68 7.23 -4.54 -11.71
C LEU A 68 6.90 -4.78 -10.24
N LEU A 69 5.66 -5.16 -9.92
CA LEU A 69 5.26 -5.42 -8.53
C LEU A 69 5.99 -6.63 -7.94
N SER A 70 6.14 -7.72 -8.70
CA SER A 70 6.93 -8.88 -8.24
C SER A 70 8.38 -8.48 -7.92
N SER A 71 9.01 -7.68 -8.78
CA SER A 71 10.37 -7.19 -8.56
C SER A 71 10.45 -6.24 -7.35
N LEU A 72 9.43 -5.40 -7.18
CA LEU A 72 9.33 -4.41 -6.11
C LEU A 72 9.20 -5.09 -4.74
N PHE A 73 8.26 -6.03 -4.61
CA PHE A 73 8.06 -6.81 -3.38
C PHE A 73 9.30 -7.62 -3.00
N LEU A 74 9.97 -8.23 -4.00
CA LEU A 74 11.15 -9.04 -3.76
C LEU A 74 12.37 -8.22 -3.34
N SER A 75 12.58 -7.05 -3.95
CA SER A 75 13.85 -6.34 -3.86
C SER A 75 13.86 -5.22 -2.82
N ILE A 76 12.69 -4.67 -2.47
CA ILE A 76 12.58 -3.45 -1.67
C ILE A 76 11.60 -3.69 -0.52
N PRO A 77 12.09 -3.90 0.72
CA PRO A 77 11.24 -3.92 1.90
C PRO A 77 10.67 -2.52 2.17
N CYS A 78 9.34 -2.36 2.14
CA CYS A 78 8.67 -1.06 2.26
C CYS A 78 9.04 -0.34 3.57
N GLN A 79 9.02 -1.06 4.69
CA GLN A 79 9.19 -0.53 6.05
C GLN A 79 10.62 -0.05 6.31
N SER A 80 11.59 -0.45 5.49
CA SER A 80 12.96 0.05 5.52
C SER A 80 13.14 1.38 4.79
N GLN A 81 12.12 1.87 4.08
CA GLN A 81 12.18 3.12 3.32
C GLN A 81 11.73 4.33 4.16
N ALA A 82 12.16 5.52 3.75
CA ALA A 82 11.69 6.78 4.33
C ALA A 82 10.18 6.95 4.10
N LYS A 83 9.50 7.70 4.96
CA LYS A 83 8.04 7.94 4.91
C LYS A 83 7.53 8.26 3.50
N GLY A 84 8.15 9.22 2.83
CA GLY A 84 7.73 9.66 1.50
C GLY A 84 7.87 8.57 0.44
N ASP A 85 8.89 7.73 0.57
CA ASP A 85 9.14 6.60 -0.32
C ASP A 85 8.17 5.45 -0.07
N ARG A 86 7.78 5.20 1.19
CA ARG A 86 6.67 4.29 1.52
C ARG A 86 5.35 4.73 0.90
N SER A 87 5.06 6.03 0.96
CA SER A 87 3.88 6.61 0.31
C SER A 87 3.86 6.34 -1.20
N LYS A 88 4.99 6.56 -1.89
CA LYS A 88 5.13 6.25 -3.33
C LYS A 88 4.96 4.76 -3.59
N TYR A 89 5.58 3.90 -2.79
CA TYR A 89 5.48 2.44 -2.89
C TYR A 89 4.02 1.99 -2.87
N MET A 90 3.27 2.39 -1.85
CA MET A 90 1.86 2.02 -1.70
C MET A 90 0.99 2.62 -2.81
N ASN A 91 1.33 3.81 -3.30
CA ASN A 91 0.63 4.42 -4.44
C ASN A 91 0.88 3.67 -5.75
N ILE A 92 2.09 3.15 -5.98
CA ILE A 92 2.38 2.28 -7.14
C ILE A 92 1.51 1.02 -7.09
N ILE A 93 1.41 0.37 -5.92
CA ILE A 93 0.52 -0.79 -5.71
C ILE A 93 -0.92 -0.40 -6.05
N LYS A 94 -1.42 0.69 -5.46
CA LYS A 94 -2.80 1.16 -5.68
C LYS A 94 -3.10 1.38 -7.16
N ILE A 95 -2.27 2.16 -7.85
CA ILE A 95 -2.49 2.48 -9.27
C ILE A 95 -2.57 1.21 -10.10
N PHE A 96 -1.60 0.30 -9.98
CA PHE A 96 -1.63 -0.95 -10.73
C PHE A 96 -2.82 -1.84 -10.33
N SER A 97 -3.17 -1.91 -9.03
CA SER A 97 -4.32 -2.68 -8.55
C SER A 97 -5.66 -2.20 -9.12
N GLU A 98 -5.78 -0.91 -9.44
CA GLU A 98 -6.99 -0.32 -9.98
C GLU A 98 -7.05 -0.34 -11.51
N THR A 99 -5.89 -0.33 -12.17
CA THR A 99 -5.79 -0.19 -13.64
C THR A 99 -5.48 -1.51 -14.36
N HIS A 100 -4.90 -2.49 -13.67
CA HIS A 100 -4.46 -3.78 -14.23
C HIS A 100 -5.02 -4.96 -13.43
N GLU A 101 -6.25 -4.82 -12.94
CA GLU A 101 -6.89 -5.74 -11.98
C GLU A 101 -6.88 -7.21 -12.44
N GLU A 102 -7.22 -7.48 -13.70
CA GLU A 102 -7.28 -8.85 -14.22
C GLU A 102 -5.91 -9.53 -14.27
N GLU A 103 -4.85 -8.77 -14.59
CA GLU A 103 -3.48 -9.29 -14.57
C GLU A 103 -3.04 -9.59 -13.14
N LEU A 104 -3.32 -8.70 -12.21
CA LEU A 104 -2.92 -8.88 -10.81
C LEU A 104 -3.72 -9.97 -10.11
N LYS A 105 -5.00 -10.17 -10.45
CA LYS A 105 -5.75 -11.37 -10.02
C LYS A 105 -5.10 -12.66 -10.51
N SER A 106 -4.48 -12.66 -11.68
CA SER A 106 -3.79 -13.85 -12.23
C SER A 106 -2.48 -14.19 -11.50
N MET A 107 -1.88 -13.24 -10.77
CA MET A 107 -0.77 -13.52 -9.85
C MET A 107 -1.22 -14.34 -8.62
N GLY A 108 -2.52 -14.34 -8.31
CA GLY A 108 -3.09 -15.12 -7.22
C GLY A 108 -2.52 -14.73 -5.85
N PRO A 109 -2.18 -15.69 -4.98
CA PRO A 109 -1.77 -15.41 -3.61
C PRO A 109 -0.46 -14.60 -3.52
N ASP A 110 0.44 -14.69 -4.50
CA ASP A 110 1.72 -13.97 -4.45
C ASP A 110 1.52 -12.44 -4.46
N PHE A 111 0.50 -11.95 -5.16
CA PHE A 111 0.18 -10.52 -5.15
C PHE A 111 -0.32 -10.07 -3.78
N VAL A 112 -1.25 -10.82 -3.19
CA VAL A 112 -1.82 -10.50 -1.87
C VAL A 112 -0.74 -10.57 -0.79
N TYR A 113 0.13 -11.57 -0.83
CA TYR A 113 1.28 -11.70 0.07
C TYR A 113 2.21 -10.49 -0.04
N GLY A 114 2.52 -10.05 -1.25
CA GLY A 114 3.31 -8.85 -1.50
C GLY A 114 2.66 -7.57 -0.97
N VAL A 115 1.34 -7.44 -1.11
CA VAL A 115 0.58 -6.31 -0.53
C VAL A 115 0.65 -6.33 0.99
N ILE A 116 0.36 -7.45 1.65
CA ILE A 116 0.47 -7.59 3.12
C ILE A 116 1.86 -7.17 3.60
N GLY A 117 2.91 -7.73 3.00
CA GLY A 117 4.30 -7.38 3.35
C GLY A 117 4.65 -5.91 3.11
N ALA A 118 4.00 -5.24 2.14
CA ALA A 118 4.25 -3.83 1.85
C ALA A 118 3.54 -2.86 2.81
N ILE A 119 2.43 -3.28 3.43
CA ILE A 119 1.61 -2.41 4.28
C ILE A 119 1.77 -2.68 5.78
N ASP A 120 2.24 -3.87 6.16
CA ASP A 120 2.47 -4.26 7.55
C ASP A 120 3.43 -3.28 8.27
N GLY A 121 3.11 -2.93 9.51
CA GLY A 121 3.97 -2.10 10.36
C GLY A 121 4.11 -0.63 9.95
N GLU A 122 3.23 -0.07 9.11
CA GLU A 122 3.19 1.38 8.88
C GLU A 122 2.81 2.14 10.16
N ARG A 123 3.42 3.31 10.38
CA ARG A 123 3.26 4.10 11.61
C ARG A 123 2.96 5.57 11.34
N ASP A 124 3.27 6.07 10.16
CA ASP A 124 2.97 7.46 9.84
C ASP A 124 1.46 7.63 9.60
N PRO A 125 0.79 8.56 10.31
CA PRO A 125 -0.65 8.69 10.24
C PRO A 125 -1.15 9.06 8.83
N ARG A 126 -0.37 9.75 8.00
CA ARG A 126 -0.80 10.08 6.62
C ARG A 126 -0.78 8.86 5.72
N ASN A 127 0.24 8.03 5.89
CA ASN A 127 0.33 6.75 5.19
C ASN A 127 -0.77 5.80 5.67
N LEU A 128 -1.10 5.78 6.97
CA LEU A 128 -2.25 5.03 7.49
C LEU A 128 -3.59 5.52 6.91
N ILE A 129 -3.82 6.84 6.82
CA ILE A 129 -5.01 7.37 6.16
C ILE A 129 -5.09 6.92 4.70
N PHE A 130 -3.98 6.95 3.96
CA PHE A 130 -3.94 6.43 2.59
C PHE A 130 -4.31 4.96 2.53
N LEU A 131 -3.68 4.13 3.36
CA LEU A 131 -3.94 2.69 3.43
C LEU A 131 -5.39 2.40 3.79
N PHE A 132 -5.91 3.03 4.84
CA PHE A 132 -7.26 2.75 5.29
C PHE A 132 -8.34 3.17 4.29
N ASN A 133 -8.05 4.13 3.39
CA ASN A 133 -8.94 4.44 2.28
C ASN A 133 -8.84 3.42 1.14
N PHE A 134 -7.65 2.89 0.89
CA PHE A 134 -7.37 1.98 -0.21
C PHE A 134 -7.88 0.56 0.06
N ILE A 135 -7.67 0.06 1.28
CA ILE A 135 -7.86 -1.35 1.63
C ILE A 135 -9.31 -1.84 1.48
N PRO A 136 -10.36 -1.10 1.88
CA PRO A 136 -11.73 -1.57 1.66
C PRO A 136 -12.03 -1.84 0.18
N THR A 137 -11.49 -1.01 -0.72
CA THR A 137 -11.63 -1.21 -2.17
C THR A 137 -10.82 -2.40 -2.66
N PHE A 138 -9.62 -2.61 -2.09
CA PHE A 138 -8.80 -3.78 -2.39
C PHE A 138 -9.51 -5.09 -1.97
N LEU A 139 -10.03 -5.15 -0.74
CA LEU A 139 -10.74 -6.31 -0.20
C LEU A 139 -12.00 -6.67 -0.99
N ALA A 140 -12.67 -5.66 -1.57
CA ALA A 140 -13.83 -5.89 -2.43
C ALA A 140 -13.48 -6.50 -3.80
N ARG A 141 -12.21 -6.44 -4.23
CA ARG A 141 -11.77 -6.82 -5.59
C ARG A 141 -10.87 -8.04 -5.63
N TYR A 142 -10.10 -8.28 -4.57
CA TYR A 142 -9.09 -9.34 -4.51
C TYR A 142 -9.44 -10.38 -3.44
N SER A 143 -9.37 -11.66 -3.80
CA SER A 143 -9.52 -12.76 -2.83
C SER A 143 -8.29 -12.84 -1.94
N LEU A 144 -8.48 -13.03 -0.63
CA LEU A 144 -7.38 -13.19 0.32
C LEU A 144 -6.78 -14.60 0.34
N PHE A 145 -7.41 -15.56 -0.35
CA PHE A 145 -7.01 -16.97 -0.35
C PHE A 145 -6.91 -17.56 1.06
N HIS A 146 -5.71 -17.94 1.49
CA HIS A 146 -5.44 -18.48 2.82
C HIS A 146 -4.95 -17.41 3.80
N MET A 147 -4.78 -16.16 3.36
CA MET A 147 -4.15 -15.07 4.13
C MET A 147 -5.16 -14.14 4.81
N VAL A 148 -6.35 -14.66 5.15
CA VAL A 148 -7.42 -13.86 5.76
C VAL A 148 -6.97 -13.34 7.13
N GLU A 149 -6.39 -14.20 7.95
CA GLU A 149 -5.93 -13.87 9.29
C GLU A 149 -4.76 -12.88 9.23
N GLU A 150 -3.77 -13.13 8.36
CA GLU A 150 -2.60 -12.28 8.18
C GLU A 150 -2.99 -10.87 7.72
N MET A 151 -3.93 -10.75 6.76
CA MET A 151 -4.43 -9.45 6.36
C MET A 151 -5.24 -8.78 7.48
N PHE A 152 -6.02 -9.53 8.24
CA PHE A 152 -6.77 -8.99 9.37
C PHE A 152 -5.83 -8.43 10.46
N GLU A 153 -4.79 -9.16 10.82
CA GLU A 153 -3.82 -8.79 11.86
C GLU A 153 -3.11 -7.46 11.57
N VAL A 154 -2.81 -7.18 10.28
CA VAL A 154 -2.27 -5.88 9.85
C VAL A 154 -3.12 -4.73 10.36
N PHE A 155 -4.46 -4.83 10.30
CA PHE A 155 -5.36 -3.76 10.74
C PHE A 155 -5.70 -3.86 12.23
N ALA A 156 -5.92 -5.08 12.73
CA ALA A 156 -6.30 -5.32 14.11
C ALA A 156 -5.28 -4.75 15.11
N CYS A 157 -4.00 -4.72 14.75
CA CYS A 157 -2.94 -4.16 15.60
C CYS A 157 -3.11 -2.67 15.93
N TYR A 158 -3.90 -1.94 15.15
CA TYR A 158 -4.21 -0.52 15.38
C TYR A 158 -5.44 -0.30 16.26
N PHE A 159 -6.14 -1.36 16.69
CA PHE A 159 -7.41 -1.27 17.42
C PHE A 159 -7.25 -1.47 18.95
N PRO A 160 -7.78 -0.55 19.79
CA PRO A 160 -8.33 0.75 19.43
C PRO A 160 -7.21 1.74 19.06
N ILE A 161 -7.52 2.74 18.23
CA ILE A 161 -6.52 3.77 17.87
C ILE A 161 -6.13 4.55 19.13
N ASP A 162 -4.86 4.48 19.48
CA ASP A 162 -4.19 5.32 20.47
C ASP A 162 -3.27 6.32 19.74
N PHE A 163 -3.81 7.48 19.39
CA PHE A 163 -3.11 8.50 18.62
C PHE A 163 -3.26 9.88 19.26
N HIS A 164 -2.13 10.51 19.53
CA HIS A 164 -2.04 11.84 20.10
C HIS A 164 -1.40 12.78 19.06
N PRO A 165 -2.19 13.62 18.35
CA PRO A 165 -1.67 14.47 17.30
C PRO A 165 -0.66 15.49 17.83
N ASN A 166 0.37 15.78 17.03
CA ASN A 166 1.29 16.86 17.33
C ASN A 166 0.59 18.21 17.05
N GLN A 167 0.58 19.10 18.04
CA GLN A 167 -0.08 20.42 17.93
C GLN A 167 0.53 21.31 16.83
N ASN A 168 1.76 21.04 16.40
CA ASN A 168 2.45 21.77 15.34
C ASN A 168 2.39 21.06 13.98
N ASP A 169 1.58 20.01 13.84
CA ASP A 169 1.45 19.31 12.57
C ASP A 169 0.70 20.21 11.55
N PRO A 170 1.29 20.49 10.36
CA PRO A 170 0.63 21.30 9.32
C PRO A 170 -0.64 20.64 8.75
N GLU A 171 -0.81 19.33 8.92
CA GLU A 171 -1.96 18.56 8.44
C GLU A 171 -2.64 17.87 9.64
N PRO A 172 -3.78 18.40 10.12
CA PRO A 172 -4.37 17.95 11.37
C PRO A 172 -5.12 16.62 11.18
N ILE A 173 -4.39 15.50 11.23
CA ILE A 173 -4.98 14.18 11.39
C ILE A 173 -5.39 14.03 12.85
N THR A 174 -6.62 13.54 13.09
CA THR A 174 -7.12 13.26 14.43
C THR A 174 -7.21 11.76 14.67
N ARG A 175 -7.29 11.39 15.95
CA ARG A 175 -7.56 10.03 16.39
C ARG A 175 -8.83 9.47 15.75
N ASP A 176 -9.91 10.24 15.78
CA ASP A 176 -11.22 9.78 15.29
C ASP A 176 -11.22 9.56 13.78
N MET A 177 -10.46 10.37 13.02
CA MET A 177 -10.28 10.15 11.58
C MET A 177 -9.62 8.81 11.29
N LEU A 178 -8.59 8.43 12.06
CA LEU A 178 -7.93 7.13 11.92
C LEU A 178 -8.86 6.00 12.35
N ALA A 179 -9.57 6.15 13.47
CA ALA A 179 -10.47 5.13 13.99
C ALA A 179 -11.60 4.80 13.00
N VAL A 180 -12.28 5.82 12.46
CA VAL A 180 -13.34 5.63 11.47
C VAL A 180 -12.86 4.85 10.26
N LYS A 181 -11.67 5.19 9.73
CA LYS A 181 -11.15 4.52 8.54
C LYS A 181 -10.61 3.12 8.84
N LEU A 182 -10.07 2.91 10.03
CA LEU A 182 -9.69 1.58 10.49
C LEU A 182 -10.91 0.65 10.56
N GLU A 183 -12.04 1.15 11.05
CA GLU A 183 -13.31 0.41 11.06
C GLU A 183 -13.75 -0.01 9.66
N ASP A 184 -13.65 0.90 8.67
CA ASP A 184 -13.95 0.57 7.27
C ASP A 184 -13.07 -0.58 6.76
N CYS A 185 -11.83 -0.71 7.25
CA CYS A 185 -10.94 -1.83 6.90
C CYS A 185 -11.33 -3.13 7.59
N LEU A 186 -11.58 -3.08 8.91
CA LEU A 186 -11.99 -4.26 9.70
C LEU A 186 -13.34 -4.82 9.23
N CYS A 187 -14.21 -3.97 8.69
CA CYS A 187 -15.49 -4.34 8.08
C CYS A 187 -15.43 -4.50 6.55
N GLY A 188 -14.24 -4.39 5.95
CA GLY A 188 -14.06 -4.36 4.49
C GLY A 188 -14.34 -5.68 3.78
N THR A 189 -14.38 -6.79 4.51
CA THR A 189 -14.81 -8.11 4.01
C THR A 189 -15.51 -8.91 5.10
N LYS A 190 -16.47 -9.74 4.71
CA LYS A 190 -17.15 -10.70 5.60
C LYS A 190 -16.20 -11.78 6.14
N GLU A 191 -15.08 -12.03 5.46
CA GLU A 191 -14.09 -13.03 5.87
C GLU A 191 -13.41 -12.65 7.20
N PHE A 192 -13.42 -11.37 7.57
CA PHE A 192 -12.91 -10.90 8.86
C PHE A 192 -13.88 -11.11 10.02
N ALA A 193 -15.14 -11.52 9.78
CA ALA A 193 -16.17 -11.52 10.80
C ALA A 193 -15.79 -12.31 12.08
N GLU A 194 -15.24 -13.52 11.93
CA GLU A 194 -14.86 -14.35 13.07
C GLU A 194 -13.73 -13.70 13.89
N HIS A 195 -12.70 -13.17 13.21
CA HIS A 195 -11.58 -12.48 13.86
C HIS A 195 -12.00 -11.15 14.49
N CYS A 196 -12.85 -10.37 13.82
CA CYS A 196 -13.45 -9.13 14.35
C CYS A 196 -14.22 -9.40 15.64
N ILE A 197 -15.10 -10.40 15.67
CA ILE A 197 -15.89 -10.70 16.87
C ILE A 197 -14.97 -11.05 18.05
N VAL A 198 -13.93 -11.85 17.83
CA VAL A 198 -12.95 -12.20 18.88
C VAL A 198 -12.25 -10.94 19.41
N LEU A 199 -11.72 -10.10 18.52
CA LEU A 199 -11.07 -8.84 18.87
C LEU A 199 -11.99 -7.92 19.69
N LEU A 200 -13.23 -7.74 19.23
CA LEU A 200 -14.18 -6.80 19.83
C LEU A 200 -14.64 -7.27 21.21
N LEU A 201 -14.86 -8.57 21.40
CA LEU A 201 -15.17 -9.13 22.72
C LEU A 201 -14.01 -8.93 23.71
N GLU A 202 -12.76 -9.17 23.28
CA GLU A 202 -11.58 -8.90 24.10
C GLU A 202 -11.50 -7.40 24.49
N LYS A 203 -11.75 -6.49 23.55
CA LYS A 203 -11.68 -5.04 23.82
C LYS A 203 -12.87 -4.51 24.63
N LEU A 204 -14.02 -5.18 24.63
CA LEU A 204 -15.14 -4.86 25.52
C LEU A 204 -14.82 -5.15 27.00
N ASP A 205 -13.99 -6.16 27.27
CA ASP A 205 -13.52 -6.51 28.61
C ASP A 205 -12.39 -5.60 29.13
N SER A 206 -11.86 -4.71 28.28
CA SER A 206 -10.82 -3.73 28.63
C SER A 206 -11.27 -2.78 29.75
N THR A 207 -10.32 -2.19 30.49
CA THR A 207 -10.62 -1.07 31.40
C THR A 207 -10.73 0.28 30.66
N LEU A 208 -10.28 0.35 29.41
CA LEU A 208 -10.24 1.57 28.61
C LEU A 208 -11.62 1.84 27.98
N ASN A 209 -12.27 2.93 28.41
CA ASN A 209 -13.60 3.30 27.89
C ASN A 209 -13.62 3.49 26.37
N ILE A 210 -12.56 4.04 25.77
CA ILE A 210 -12.53 4.24 24.32
C ILE A 210 -12.47 2.92 23.55
N ALA A 211 -11.81 1.90 24.10
CA ALA A 211 -11.81 0.56 23.53
C ALA A 211 -13.23 -0.02 23.50
N LYS A 212 -13.99 0.15 24.58
CA LYS A 212 -15.38 -0.31 24.66
C LYS A 212 -16.29 0.41 23.68
N LEU A 213 -16.16 1.74 23.60
CA LEU A 213 -16.98 2.57 22.71
C LEU A 213 -16.72 2.23 21.24
N ASP A 214 -15.46 2.15 20.83
CA ASP A 214 -15.13 1.72 19.48
C ASP A 214 -15.64 0.29 19.24
N SER A 215 -15.49 -0.63 20.20
CA SER A 215 -15.92 -2.01 20.02
C SER A 215 -17.43 -2.14 19.80
N LEU A 216 -18.23 -1.41 20.58
CA LEU A 216 -19.68 -1.34 20.41
C LEU A 216 -20.06 -0.74 19.06
N ARG A 217 -19.30 0.25 18.59
CA ARG A 217 -19.56 0.90 17.31
C ARG A 217 -19.36 -0.03 16.10
N LEU A 218 -18.38 -0.94 16.13
CA LEU A 218 -18.24 -1.95 15.05
C LEU A 218 -19.30 -3.06 15.12
N LEU A 219 -19.88 -3.33 16.29
CA LEU A 219 -20.85 -4.42 16.47
C LEU A 219 -22.27 -4.06 16.01
N ILE A 220 -22.59 -2.78 15.84
CA ILE A 220 -23.94 -2.26 15.57
C ILE A 220 -24.03 -1.76 14.13
#